data_AF-A0A2D0L252-F1
#
_entry.id   AF-A0A2D0L252-F1
#
_cell.length_a   1.000
_cell.length_b   1.000
_cell.length_c   1.000
_cell.angle_alpha   90.00
_cell.angle_beta   90.00
_cell.angle_gamma   90.00
#
_symmetry.space_group_name_H-M   'P 1'
#
loop_
_entity.id
_entity.type
_entity.pdbx_description
1 polymer ?
#
loop_
_entity_poly.entity_id
_entity_poly.type
_entity_poly.pdbx_seq_one_letter_code
_entity_poly.pdbx_strand_id
1 'polypeptide(L)'
;MSVAIKKWGNSQGIIIPVNILNKIGVKIGQVMDLTVEEGKIVLSPRKRKAIYSESYLLSGLNEHTAHADEIASVSSTELGE
;
A
#
# COMPACT_ATOMS: atom_id res chain seq x y z
N MET A 1 8.03 17.89 -21.34
CA MET A 1 7.34 16.63 -21.71
C MET A 1 5.85 16.85 -21.45
N SER A 2 5.00 16.64 -22.44
CA SER A 2 3.54 16.70 -22.30
C SER A 2 2.97 15.29 -22.34
N VAL A 3 1.98 15.03 -21.49
CA VAL A 3 1.21 13.78 -21.47
C VAL A 3 -0.27 14.13 -21.61
N ALA A 4 -1.04 13.26 -22.27
CA ALA A 4 -2.47 13.44 -22.42
C ALA A 4 -3.22 12.53 -21.44
N ILE A 5 -4.33 13.04 -20.92
CA ILE A 5 -5.27 12.28 -20.11
C ILE A 5 -6.15 11.45 -21.06
N LYS A 6 -6.21 10.15 -20.84
CA LYS A 6 -7.03 9.20 -21.62
C LYS A 6 -8.14 8.60 -20.76
N LYS A 7 -9.28 8.28 -21.37
CA LYS A 7 -10.37 7.57 -20.70
C LYS A 7 -9.98 6.11 -20.46
N TRP A 8 -10.20 5.63 -19.25
CA TRP A 8 -10.10 4.23 -18.87
C TRP A 8 -11.36 3.84 -18.10
N GLY A 9 -12.37 3.32 -18.80
CA GLY A 9 -13.68 3.03 -18.21
C GLY A 9 -14.34 4.28 -17.62
N ASN A 10 -14.65 4.25 -16.33
CA ASN A 10 -15.21 5.38 -15.58
C ASN A 10 -14.14 6.35 -15.05
N SER A 11 -12.86 6.04 -15.26
CA SER A 11 -11.74 6.82 -14.76
C SER A 11 -10.92 7.42 -15.90
N GLN A 12 -9.91 8.20 -15.54
CA GLN A 12 -8.96 8.79 -16.46
C GLN A 12 -7.53 8.40 -16.06
N GLY A 13 -6.70 8.10 -17.04
CA GLY A 13 -5.32 7.68 -16.85
C GLY A 13 -4.35 8.52 -17.67
N ILE A 14 -3.10 8.57 -17.20
CA ILE A 14 -1.96 9.09 -17.95
C ILE A 14 -0.98 7.96 -18.21
N ILE A 15 -0.27 8.01 -19.34
CA ILE A 15 0.85 7.12 -19.59
C ILE A 15 2.10 7.76 -18.97
N ILE A 16 2.69 7.09 -18.00
CA ILE A 16 3.93 7.53 -17.35
C ILE A 16 5.10 6.81 -18.04
N PRO A 17 6.02 7.54 -18.71
CA PRO A 17 7.20 6.94 -19.32
C PRO A 17 8.11 6.25 -18.29
N VAL A 18 8.70 5.11 -18.68
CA VAL A 18 9.55 4.27 -17.80
C VAL A 18 10.73 5.05 -17.21
N ASN A 19 11.32 5.98 -17.97
CA ASN A 19 12.42 6.80 -17.48
C ASN A 19 12.02 7.73 -16.32
N ILE A 20 10.76 8.14 -16.21
CA ILE A 20 10.26 8.95 -15.08
C ILE A 20 10.07 8.06 -13.85
N LEU A 21 9.47 6.87 -14.02
CA LEU A 21 9.34 5.86 -12.96
C LEU A 21 10.70 5.49 -12.36
N ASN A 22 11.71 5.26 -13.22
CA ASN A 22 13.06 4.92 -12.78
C ASN A 22 13.74 6.04 -11.98
N LYS A 23 13.48 7.32 -12.33
CA LYS A 23 14.05 8.47 -11.60
C LYS A 23 13.55 8.57 -10.15
N ILE A 24 12.34 8.10 -9.89
CA ILE A 24 11.75 8.08 -8.54
C ILE A 24 11.90 6.72 -7.84
N GLY A 25 12.60 5.76 -8.46
CA GLY A 25 12.87 4.44 -7.88
C GLY A 25 11.64 3.54 -7.72
N VAL A 26 10.54 3.85 -8.42
CA VAL A 26 9.28 3.11 -8.33
C VAL A 26 9.22 2.03 -9.40
N LYS A 27 8.75 0.85 -9.02
CA LYS A 27 8.54 -0.30 -9.91
C LYS A 27 7.06 -0.47 -10.26
N ILE A 28 6.79 -1.09 -11.41
CA ILE A 28 5.43 -1.48 -11.80
C ILE A 28 4.82 -2.35 -10.69
N GLY A 29 3.57 -2.06 -10.32
CA GLY A 29 2.85 -2.77 -9.24
C GLY A 29 3.05 -2.19 -7.83
N GLN A 30 3.91 -1.19 -7.64
CA GLN A 30 3.98 -0.46 -6.37
C GLN A 30 2.75 0.44 -6.17
N VAL A 31 2.30 0.51 -4.91
CA VAL A 31 1.21 1.40 -4.52
C VAL A 31 1.74 2.83 -4.38
N MET A 32 0.98 3.79 -4.91
CA MET A 32 1.26 5.21 -4.80
C MET A 32 0.11 5.93 -4.12
N ASP A 33 0.43 6.94 -3.33
CA ASP A 33 -0.55 7.87 -2.79
C ASP A 33 -0.72 9.03 -3.80
N LEU A 34 -1.98 9.40 -4.06
CA LEU A 34 -2.37 10.50 -4.93
C LEU A 34 -3.00 11.59 -4.07
N THR A 35 -2.42 12.79 -4.08
CA THR A 35 -2.96 13.99 -3.42
C THR A 35 -3.12 15.13 -4.43
N VAL A 36 -3.98 16.11 -4.08
CA VAL A 36 -4.12 17.35 -4.84
C VAL A 36 -3.63 18.49 -3.96
N GLU A 37 -2.55 19.13 -4.38
CA GLU A 37 -1.91 20.23 -3.66
C GLU A 37 -1.74 21.40 -4.62
N GLU A 38 -2.23 22.58 -4.25
CA GLU A 38 -2.12 23.81 -5.08
C GLU A 38 -2.65 23.64 -6.53
N GLY A 39 -3.70 22.84 -6.73
CA GLY A 39 -4.24 22.55 -8.06
C GLY A 39 -3.36 21.60 -8.90
N LYS A 40 -2.35 20.97 -8.31
CA LYS A 40 -1.48 19.97 -8.94
C LYS A 40 -1.80 18.58 -8.40
N ILE A 41 -1.74 17.58 -9.27
CA ILE A 41 -1.77 16.17 -8.84
C ILE A 41 -0.36 15.79 -8.39
N VAL A 42 -0.22 15.41 -7.13
CA VAL A 42 1.04 14.94 -6.55
C VAL A 42 0.93 13.43 -6.35
N LEU A 43 1.83 12.69 -6.99
CA LEU A 43 1.95 11.24 -6.86
C LEU A 43 3.20 10.93 -6.06
N SER A 44 3.05 10.23 -4.94
CA SER A 44 4.18 9.83 -4.09
C SER A 44 4.19 8.32 -3.84
N PRO A 45 5.36 7.66 -3.76
CA PRO A 45 5.42 6.25 -3.42
C PRO A 45 4.81 6.06 -2.03
N ARG A 46 3.84 5.15 -1.91
CA ARG A 46 3.20 4.92 -0.62
C ARG A 46 4.24 4.35 0.34
N LYS A 47 4.58 5.12 1.37
CA LYS A 47 5.44 4.62 2.45
C LYS A 47 4.71 3.48 3.13
N ARG A 48 5.33 2.30 3.20
CA ARG A 48 4.81 1.20 4.01
C ARG A 48 4.68 1.71 5.45
N LYS A 49 3.47 1.74 6.00
CA LYS A 49 3.21 1.87 7.46
C LYS A 49 3.40 0.48 8.08
N ALA A 50 3.91 0.29 9.29
CA ALA A 50 4.80 1.08 10.13
C ALA A 50 5.85 0.08 10.65
N ILE A 51 7.07 0.54 10.96
CA ILE A 51 8.01 -0.29 11.72
C ILE A 51 7.43 -0.32 13.14
N TYR A 52 6.68 -1.37 13.45
CA TYR A 52 6.22 -1.59 14.80
C TYR A 52 7.37 -2.20 15.59
N SER A 53 7.71 -1.61 16.74
CA SER A 53 8.55 -2.30 17.70
C SER A 53 7.77 -3.46 18.31
N GLU A 54 8.48 -4.48 18.78
CA GLU A 54 7.87 -5.56 19.58
C GLU A 54 7.06 -4.99 20.75
N SER A 55 7.63 -4.00 21.46
CA SER A 55 6.95 -3.30 22.54
C SER A 55 5.64 -2.62 22.12
N TYR A 56 5.55 -2.11 20.89
CA TYR A 56 4.31 -1.53 20.36
C TYR A 56 3.27 -2.63 20.08
N LEU A 57 3.70 -3.74 19.47
CA LEU A 57 2.80 -4.86 19.15
C LEU A 57 2.27 -5.55 20.41
N LEU A 58 3.08 -5.63 21.46
CA LEU A 58 2.70 -6.20 22.75
C LEU A 58 1.90 -5.21 23.63
N SER A 59 1.75 -3.94 23.22
CA SER A 59 1.01 -2.97 24.01
C SER A 59 -0.48 -3.33 24.07
N GLY A 60 -0.97 -3.60 25.28
CA GLY A 60 -2.36 -4.03 25.49
C GLY A 60 -2.64 -5.52 25.27
N LEU A 61 -1.59 -6.34 25.07
CA LEU A 61 -1.74 -7.80 25.08
C LEU A 61 -2.03 -8.28 26.51
N ASN A 62 -3.17 -8.94 26.71
CA ASN A 62 -3.59 -9.58 27.95
C ASN A 62 -4.20 -10.94 27.63
N GLU A 63 -4.58 -11.71 28.66
CA GLU A 63 -5.10 -13.08 28.51
C GLU A 63 -6.29 -13.17 27.53
N HIS A 64 -7.17 -12.17 27.52
CA HIS A 64 -8.33 -12.13 26.63
C HIS A 64 -7.99 -11.65 25.22
N THR A 65 -7.18 -10.59 25.07
CA THR A 65 -6.78 -10.06 23.75
C THR A 65 -5.77 -10.93 23.03
N ALA A 66 -5.10 -11.84 23.77
CA ALA A 66 -4.26 -12.88 23.20
C ALA A 66 -5.06 -14.07 22.66
N HIS A 67 -6.40 -14.07 22.77
CA HIS A 67 -7.25 -15.21 22.42
C HIS A 67 -6.79 -16.51 23.11
N ALA A 68 -6.31 -16.42 24.36
CA ALA A 68 -5.76 -17.58 25.08
C ALA A 68 -6.82 -18.64 25.43
N ASP A 69 -8.09 -18.28 25.30
CA ASP A 69 -9.27 -19.13 25.42
C ASP A 69 -9.64 -19.85 24.11
N GLU A 70 -8.98 -19.52 22.99
CA GLU A 70 -9.24 -20.12 21.68
C GLU A 70 -8.04 -20.95 21.19
N ILE A 71 -8.33 -22.12 20.59
CA ILE A 71 -7.31 -22.90 19.89
C ILE A 71 -7.21 -22.36 18.46
N ALA A 72 -5.99 -21.98 18.04
CA ALA A 72 -5.75 -21.51 16.68
C ALA A 72 -6.23 -22.56 15.66
N SER A 73 -7.07 -22.13 14.72
CA SER A 73 -7.48 -22.94 13.58
C SER A 73 -6.67 -22.55 12.36
N VAL A 74 -6.12 -23.56 11.67
CA VAL A 74 -5.30 -23.35 10.47
C VAL A 74 -6.20 -22.88 9.34
N SER A 75 -5.85 -21.76 8.71
CA SER A 75 -6.58 -21.27 7.55
C SER A 75 -6.28 -22.11 6.30
N SER A 76 -7.20 -22.15 5.34
CA SER A 76 -6.98 -22.81 4.05
C SER A 76 -5.75 -22.27 3.30
N THR A 77 -5.48 -20.98 3.44
CA THR A 77 -4.25 -20.34 2.92
C THR A 77 -2.97 -20.92 3.54
N GLU A 78 -2.98 -21.28 4.83
CA GLU A 78 -1.84 -21.90 5.51
C GLU A 78 -1.66 -23.38 5.15
N LEU A 79 -2.74 -24.04 4.71
CA LEU A 79 -2.72 -25.39 4.17
C LEU A 79 -2.27 -25.45 2.70
N GLY A 80 -2.10 -24.30 2.05
CA GLY A 80 -1.66 -24.20 0.65
C GLY A 80 -2.76 -24.45 -0.38
N GLU A 81 -4.03 -24.31 0.01
CA GLU A 81 -5.19 -24.29 -0.90
C GLU A 81 -5.38 -22.94 -1.60
#